data_AF-A0A2D5NA88-F1
#
_entry.id   AF-A0A2D5NA88-F1
#
_cell.length_a   1.000
_cell.length_b   1.000
_cell.length_c   1.000
_cell.angle_alpha   90.00
_cell.angle_beta   90.00
_cell.angle_gamma   90.00
#
_symmetry.space_group_name_H-M   'P 1'
#
loop_
_entity.id
_entity.type
_entity.pdbx_description
1 polymer ?
#
loop_
_entity_poly.entity_id
_entity_poly.type
_entity_poly.pdbx_seq_one_letter_code
_entity_poly.pdbx_strand_id
1 'polypeptide(L)'
;NLDAYAYLIKGETQLTEQWSEELEQMHFDAVFFLPVWPEIHSLDKQRMETLEDCIEVDGYLKQAYREKGYHLIEVPLVSVEERVAFIEAHL
;
A
#
# COMPACT_ATOMS: atom_id res chain seq x y z
N ASN A 1 -12.19 -0.10 -0.07
CA ASN A 1 -10.93 0.69 -0.12
C ASN A 1 -9.91 -0.09 -0.94
N LEU A 2 -8.83 0.53 -1.43
CA LEU A 2 -7.85 -0.13 -2.31
C LEU A 2 -7.04 -1.22 -1.60
N ASP A 3 -6.78 -1.07 -0.31
CA ASP A 3 -6.05 -2.08 0.46
C ASP A 3 -6.84 -3.40 0.58
N ALA A 4 -8.14 -3.33 0.85
CA ALA A 4 -8.99 -4.52 0.85
C ALA A 4 -9.06 -5.17 -0.54
N TYR A 5 -9.01 -4.37 -1.61
CA TYR A 5 -8.91 -4.91 -2.97
C TYR A 5 -7.61 -5.70 -3.15
N ALA A 6 -6.47 -5.22 -2.65
CA ALA A 6 -5.22 -5.98 -2.66
C ALA A 6 -5.33 -7.34 -1.94
N TYR A 7 -6.03 -7.40 -0.79
CA TYR A 7 -6.28 -8.67 -0.11
C TYR A 7 -7.20 -9.61 -0.88
N LEU A 8 -8.15 -9.10 -1.66
CA LEU A 8 -8.96 -9.93 -2.57
C LEU A 8 -8.11 -10.51 -3.70
N ILE A 9 -7.20 -9.71 -4.29
CA ILE A 9 -6.25 -10.20 -5.30
C ILE A 9 -5.38 -11.31 -4.71
N LYS A 10 -4.79 -11.08 -3.52
CA LYS A 10 -4.00 -12.08 -2.79
C LYS A 10 -4.79 -13.37 -2.54
N GLY A 11 -6.07 -13.23 -2.18
CA GLY A 11 -6.96 -14.35 -1.92
C GLY A 11 -7.62 -14.96 -3.17
N GLU A 12 -7.20 -14.57 -4.37
CA GLU A 12 -7.77 -15.03 -5.66
C GLU A 12 -9.31 -14.91 -5.71
N THR A 13 -9.85 -13.90 -5.04
CA THR A 13 -11.29 -13.69 -4.87
C THR A 13 -11.77 -12.57 -5.78
N GLN A 14 -12.97 -12.74 -6.33
CA GLN A 14 -13.54 -11.76 -7.25
C GLN A 14 -14.19 -10.58 -6.53
N LEU A 15 -14.08 -9.41 -7.15
CA LEU A 15 -14.86 -8.23 -6.80
C LEU A 15 -16.34 -8.47 -7.10
N THR A 16 -17.23 -7.98 -6.24
CA THR A 16 -18.62 -7.79 -6.62
C THR A 16 -18.73 -6.58 -7.55
N GLU A 17 -19.75 -6.54 -8.40
CA GLU A 17 -20.00 -5.41 -9.30
C GLU A 17 -20.11 -4.09 -8.51
N GLN A 18 -20.87 -4.11 -7.41
CA GLN A 18 -21.03 -2.96 -6.52
C GLN A 18 -19.68 -2.44 -6.01
N TRP A 19 -18.79 -3.32 -5.54
CA TRP A 19 -17.46 -2.89 -5.05
C TRP A 19 -16.55 -2.39 -6.17
N SER A 20 -16.69 -2.93 -7.38
CA SER A 20 -15.94 -2.41 -8.53
C SER A 20 -16.31 -0.97 -8.83
N GLU A 21 -17.61 -0.65 -8.84
CA GLU A 21 -18.11 0.73 -9.05
C GLU A 21 -17.64 1.67 -7.94
N GLU A 22 -17.67 1.24 -6.67
CA GLU A 22 -17.17 2.02 -5.54
C GLU A 22 -15.68 2.34 -5.70
N LEU A 23 -14.86 1.37 -6.14
CA LEU A 23 -13.42 1.58 -6.38
C LEU A 23 -13.13 2.52 -7.56
N GLU A 24 -13.99 2.55 -8.58
CA GLU A 24 -13.86 3.46 -9.72
C GLU A 24 -14.19 4.92 -9.35
N GLN A 25 -15.02 5.13 -8.34
CA GLN A 25 -15.36 6.46 -7.83
C GLN A 25 -14.34 6.98 -6.81
N MET A 26 -13.50 6.11 -6.25
CA MET A 26 -12.40 6.53 -5.40
C MET A 26 -11.36 7.26 -6.25
N HIS A 27 -11.04 8.50 -5.88
CA HIS A 27 -10.00 9.31 -6.52
C HIS A 27 -9.13 9.95 -5.44
N PHE A 28 -7.84 9.68 -5.52
CA PHE A 28 -6.80 10.35 -4.75
C PHE A 28 -5.88 11.12 -5.70
N ASP A 29 -5.61 12.39 -5.41
CA ASP A 29 -4.72 13.21 -6.23
C ASP A 29 -3.25 12.75 -6.14
N ALA A 30 -2.86 12.23 -4.98
CA ALA A 30 -1.53 11.67 -4.73
C ALA A 30 -1.61 10.46 -3.80
N VAL A 31 -0.78 9.45 -4.06
CA VAL A 31 -0.66 8.26 -3.21
C VAL A 31 0.80 8.08 -2.79
N PHE A 32 1.08 8.38 -1.52
CA PHE A 32 2.37 8.11 -0.90
C PHE A 32 2.41 6.67 -0.41
N PHE A 33 3.35 5.89 -0.94
CA PHE A 33 3.50 4.49 -0.59
C PHE A 33 4.70 4.30 0.33
N LEU A 34 4.51 3.72 1.50
CA LEU A 34 5.59 3.42 2.43
C LEU A 34 6.00 1.96 2.23
N PRO A 35 7.11 1.67 1.52
CA PRO A 35 7.52 0.30 1.26
C PRO A 35 7.92 -0.41 2.56
N VAL A 36 7.88 -1.74 2.52
CA VAL A 36 8.41 -2.58 3.61
C VAL A 36 9.83 -2.17 3.95
N TRP A 37 10.11 -2.05 5.26
CA TRP A 37 11.40 -1.64 5.79
C TRP A 37 12.03 -2.77 6.62
N PRO A 38 12.88 -3.63 6.02
CA PRO A 38 13.48 -4.78 6.69
C PRO A 38 14.28 -4.44 7.95
N GLU A 39 15.00 -3.32 7.96
CA GLU A 39 15.90 -2.91 9.05
C GLU A 39 15.15 -2.58 10.35
N ILE A 40 13.87 -2.25 10.27
CA ILE A 40 13.00 -1.97 11.43
C ILE A 40 11.88 -3.00 11.58
N HIS A 41 11.94 -4.10 10.82
CA HIS A 41 10.98 -5.20 10.95
C HIS A 41 11.34 -6.02 12.19
N SER A 42 10.33 -6.23 13.04
CA SER A 42 10.40 -7.14 14.17
C SER A 42 9.00 -7.65 14.47
N LEU A 43 8.91 -8.90 14.88
CA LEU A 43 7.67 -9.47 15.40
C LEU A 43 7.42 -8.95 16.82
N ASP A 44 6.20 -8.50 17.08
CA ASP A 44 5.76 -8.10 18.41
C ASP A 44 4.24 -8.34 18.58
N LYS A 45 3.63 -7.76 19.62
CA LYS A 45 2.19 -7.92 19.88
C LYS A 45 1.29 -7.22 18.86
N GLN A 46 1.83 -6.29 18.09
CA GLN A 46 1.13 -5.50 17.08
C GLN A 46 1.42 -6.04 15.67
N ARG A 47 2.65 -6.43 15.38
CA ARG A 47 3.06 -7.03 14.10
C ARG A 47 3.37 -8.51 14.27
N MET A 48 2.46 -9.36 13.79
CA MET A 48 2.59 -10.82 13.83
C MET A 48 3.07 -11.39 12.50
N GLU A 49 3.09 -10.57 11.44
CA GLU A 49 3.46 -10.90 10.07
C GLU A 49 4.98 -11.00 9.92
N THR A 50 5.45 -12.06 9.25
CA THR A 50 6.86 -12.22 8.89
C THR A 50 7.30 -11.15 7.89
N LEU A 51 8.61 -11.00 7.69
CA LEU A 51 9.13 -10.06 6.69
C LEU A 51 8.66 -10.47 5.28
N GLU A 52 8.63 -11.78 5.03
CA GLU A 52 8.13 -12.39 3.81
C GLU A 52 6.65 -12.08 3.57
N ASP A 53 5.79 -12.21 4.59
CA ASP A 53 4.37 -11.85 4.50
C ASP A 53 4.22 -10.36 4.16
N CYS A 54 5.02 -9.50 4.78
CA CYS A 54 5.01 -8.06 4.53
C CYS A 54 5.40 -7.76 3.06
N ILE A 55 6.46 -8.38 2.54
CA ILE A 55 6.92 -8.22 1.15
C ILE A 55 5.87 -8.75 0.16
N GLU A 56 5.21 -9.87 0.48
CA GLU A 56 4.13 -10.41 -0.33
C GLU A 56 2.97 -9.41 -0.43
N VAL A 57 2.49 -8.90 0.70
CA VAL A 57 1.39 -7.93 0.75
C VAL A 57 1.75 -6.60 0.07
N ASP A 58 3.00 -6.11 0.22
CA ASP A 58 3.51 -4.93 -0.49
C ASP A 58 3.33 -5.05 -2.00
N GLY A 59 3.64 -6.22 -2.57
CA GLY A 59 3.44 -6.52 -3.99
C GLY A 59 1.97 -6.41 -4.42
N TYR A 60 1.06 -7.01 -3.65
CA TYR A 60 -0.38 -6.95 -3.94
C TYR A 60 -0.97 -5.55 -3.78
N LEU A 61 -0.50 -4.78 -2.80
CA LEU A 61 -0.88 -3.38 -2.65
C LEU A 61 -0.43 -2.58 -3.89
N LYS A 62 0.83 -2.71 -4.29
CA LYS A 62 1.34 -2.03 -5.50
C LYS A 62 0.53 -2.41 -6.74
N GLN A 63 0.16 -3.68 -6.88
CA GLN A 63 -0.69 -4.15 -7.97
C GLN A 63 -2.06 -3.50 -7.94
N ALA A 64 -2.78 -3.56 -6.80
CA ALA A 64 -4.13 -3.05 -6.66
C ALA A 64 -4.24 -1.55 -7.02
N TYR A 65 -3.29 -0.74 -6.53
CA TYR A 65 -3.27 0.69 -6.83
C TYR A 65 -2.95 0.97 -8.31
N ARG A 66 -1.97 0.26 -8.88
CA ARG A 66 -1.60 0.43 -10.31
C ARG A 66 -2.72 0.01 -11.25
N GLU A 67 -3.44 -1.07 -10.95
CA GLU A 67 -4.61 -1.52 -11.72
C GLU A 67 -5.73 -0.49 -11.74
N LYS A 68 -5.87 0.30 -10.67
CA LYS A 68 -6.83 1.41 -10.58
C LYS A 68 -6.28 2.75 -11.06
N GLY A 69 -5.14 2.73 -11.76
CA GLY A 69 -4.58 3.90 -12.45
C GLY A 69 -3.75 4.84 -11.56
N TYR A 70 -3.46 4.44 -10.31
CA TYR A 70 -2.68 5.27 -9.41
C TYR A 70 -1.18 5.18 -9.68
N HIS A 71 -0.52 6.33 -9.66
CA HIS A 71 0.92 6.42 -9.57
C HIS A 71 1.34 6.48 -8.10
N LEU A 72 2.20 5.55 -7.68
CA LEU A 72 2.68 5.48 -6.30
C LEU A 72 3.97 6.29 -6.15
N ILE A 73 3.94 7.24 -5.22
CA ILE A 73 5.11 8.00 -4.79
C ILE A 73 5.75 7.22 -3.63
N GLU A 74 6.76 6.40 -3.94
CA GLU A 74 7.44 5.62 -2.90
C GLU A 74 8.25 6.55 -1.97
N VAL A 75 7.89 6.53 -0.69
CA VAL A 75 8.56 7.31 0.35
C VAL A 75 9.88 6.62 0.71
N PRO A 76 11.02 7.34 0.73
CA PRO A 76 12.32 6.72 0.98
C PRO A 76 12.44 6.15 2.41
N LEU A 77 13.25 5.10 2.54
CA LEU A 77 13.58 4.46 3.83
C LEU A 77 14.64 5.28 4.58
N VAL A 78 14.23 6.45 5.07
CA VAL A 78 15.06 7.44 5.77
C VAL A 78 14.41 7.82 7.11
N SER A 79 15.06 8.69 7.88
CA SER A 79 14.54 9.13 9.18
C SER A 79 13.09 9.66 9.09
N VAL A 80 12.39 9.71 10.23
CA VAL A 80 11.02 10.22 10.26
C VAL A 80 10.98 11.66 9.75
N GLU A 81 11.94 12.48 10.17
CA GLU A 81 12.08 13.88 9.79
C GLU A 81 12.27 14.04 8.28
N GLU A 82 13.12 13.22 7.66
CA GLU A 82 13.35 13.24 6.22
C GLU A 82 12.14 12.73 5.42
N ARG A 83 11.39 11.75 5.93
CA ARG A 83 10.15 11.29 5.30
C ARG A 83 9.05 12.35 5.33
N VAL A 84 8.92 13.07 6.46
CA VAL A 84 7.99 14.21 6.55
C VAL A 84 8.37 15.28 5.54
N ALA A 85 9.65 15.68 5.50
CA ALA A 85 10.13 16.67 4.54
C ALA A 85 9.93 16.22 3.08
N PHE A 86 10.13 14.92 2.79
CA PHE A 86 9.86 14.35 1.47
C PHE A 86 8.38 14.49 1.09
N ILE A 87 7.45 14.12 1.98
CA ILE A 87 6.01 14.21 1.73
C ILE A 87 5.60 15.67 1.53
N GLU A 88 6.02 16.59 2.42
CA GLU A 88 5.70 18.01 2.32
C GLU A 88 6.19 18.64 1.00
N ALA A 89 7.34 18.20 0.47
CA ALA A 89 7.87 18.69 -0.80
C ALA A 89 7.09 18.18 -2.04
N HIS A 90 6.21 17.19 -1.89
CA HIS A 90 5.39 16.60 -2.95
C HIS A 90 3.89 16.97 -2.85
N LEU A 91 3.51 17.81 -1.88
CA LEU A 91 2.18 18.41 -1.77
C LEU A 91 2.10 19.73 -2.56
#